data_AF-A0ABD8AAV8-F1
#
_entry.id   AF-A0ABD8AAV8-F1
#
_cell.length_a   1.000
_cell.length_b   1.000
_cell.length_c   1.000
_cell.angle_alpha   90.00
_cell.angle_beta   90.00
_cell.angle_gamma   90.00
#
_symmetry.space_group_name_H-M   'P 1'
#
loop_
_entity.id
_entity.type
_entity.pdbx_description
1 polymer ?
#
loop_
_entity_poly.entity_id
_entity_poly.type
_entity_poly.pdbx_seq_one_letter_code
_entity_poly.pdbx_strand_id
1 'polypeptide(L)'
;MKQKEKPTYQADTQTSAAHRHVPQDGDCHLSAGVYLPFMIGYSRHGLPDCGGGSGSWYSAECQENMMMRYARTRKCLAHLQTLAGCYWMEREGCPEHCYIEGTFDLDFYLTFVKNSEQGLSHAVCAEFLGGKMKEFSSWKFYQFGNLDIRPGNWQMPYGTKTEDTKVTIYEITGVMTCALPDYKPESPIAVFLIGENGAITSE
;
A
#
# COMPACT_ATOMS: atom_id res chain seq x y z
N MET A 1 9.10 12.21 -54.05
CA MET A 1 9.49 11.68 -52.73
C MET A 1 9.04 12.67 -51.66
N LYS A 2 8.03 12.32 -50.86
CA LYS A 2 7.61 13.08 -49.68
C LYS A 2 7.58 12.08 -48.51
N GLN A 3 8.39 12.35 -47.49
CA GLN A 3 8.43 11.57 -46.25
C GLN A 3 7.04 11.62 -45.60
N LYS A 4 6.48 10.45 -45.27
CA LYS A 4 5.32 10.33 -44.38
C LYS A 4 5.86 10.37 -42.96
N GLU A 5 5.54 11.43 -42.22
CA GLU A 5 5.70 11.45 -40.77
C GLU A 5 4.82 10.37 -40.15
N LYS A 6 5.41 9.56 -39.26
CA LYS A 6 4.68 8.57 -38.46
C LYS A 6 3.87 9.32 -37.39
N PRO A 7 2.61 8.92 -37.13
CA PRO A 7 1.90 9.43 -35.97
C PRO A 7 2.59 8.93 -34.70
N THR A 8 2.90 9.87 -33.82
CA THR A 8 3.38 9.68 -32.46
C THR A 8 2.36 8.84 -31.69
N TYR A 9 2.78 7.69 -31.18
CA TYR A 9 2.00 6.90 -30.23
C TYR A 9 1.81 7.75 -28.96
N GLN A 10 0.59 8.25 -28.74
CA GLN A 10 0.14 8.61 -27.40
C GLN A 10 0.07 7.31 -26.60
N ALA A 11 0.92 7.20 -25.58
CA ALA A 11 0.73 6.20 -24.56
C ALA A 11 -0.53 6.57 -23.80
N ASP A 12 -1.62 5.86 -24.07
CA ASP A 12 -2.77 5.80 -23.18
C ASP A 12 -2.29 5.22 -21.85
N THR A 13 -1.82 6.09 -20.96
CA THR A 13 -1.67 5.77 -19.55
C THR A 13 -3.06 5.54 -18.99
N GLN A 14 -3.49 4.27 -19.00
CA GLN A 14 -4.55 3.79 -18.14
C GLN A 14 -4.20 4.18 -16.70
N THR A 15 -4.75 5.32 -16.29
CA THR A 15 -4.73 5.78 -14.91
C THR A 15 -5.49 4.71 -14.13
N SER A 16 -4.81 4.05 -13.19
CA SER A 16 -5.44 3.09 -12.28
C SER A 16 -6.66 3.74 -11.62
N ALA A 17 -7.67 2.95 -11.28
CA ALA A 17 -8.88 3.44 -10.61
C ALA A 17 -8.58 4.20 -9.29
N ALA A 18 -7.37 4.04 -8.72
CA ALA A 18 -6.90 4.73 -7.52
C ALA A 18 -6.68 6.24 -7.73
N HIS A 19 -6.30 6.68 -8.92
CA HIS A 19 -5.98 8.09 -9.17
C HIS A 19 -7.21 9.02 -9.25
N ARG A 20 -8.43 8.49 -9.32
CA ARG A 20 -9.64 9.33 -9.38
C ARG A 20 -10.02 9.96 -8.03
N HIS A 21 -9.30 9.68 -6.95
CA HIS A 21 -9.77 9.98 -5.59
C HIS A 21 -8.81 10.80 -4.73
N VAL A 22 -7.71 11.35 -5.28
CA VAL A 22 -6.94 12.38 -4.55
C VAL A 22 -7.63 13.73 -4.77
N PRO A 23 -8.29 14.32 -3.75
CA PRO A 23 -8.88 15.64 -3.91
C PRO A 23 -7.78 16.66 -4.24
N GLN A 24 -7.96 17.44 -5.30
CA GLN A 24 -7.00 18.47 -5.70
C GLN A 24 -7.15 19.77 -4.89
N ASP A 25 -8.23 19.91 -4.14
CA ASP A 25 -8.55 21.11 -3.36
C ASP A 25 -8.44 20.84 -1.86
N GLY A 26 -7.73 21.73 -1.14
CA GLY A 26 -7.58 21.69 0.33
C GLY A 26 -6.14 21.93 0.79
N ASP A 27 -5.97 22.06 2.10
CA ASP A 27 -4.63 22.08 2.72
C ASP A 27 -4.00 20.68 2.65
N CYS A 28 -2.67 20.62 2.63
CA CYS A 28 -1.95 19.36 2.73
C CYS A 28 -2.15 18.73 4.11
N HIS A 29 -2.31 17.42 4.16
CA HIS A 29 -2.40 16.73 5.44
C HIS A 29 -1.06 16.80 6.17
N LEU A 30 -1.14 16.92 7.50
CA LEU A 30 0.05 16.79 8.34
C LEU A 30 0.56 15.34 8.25
N SER A 31 1.87 15.16 8.09
CA SER A 31 2.53 13.85 8.14
C SER A 31 2.63 13.25 9.56
N ALA A 32 1.81 13.73 10.49
CA ALA A 32 1.82 13.35 11.88
C ALA A 32 1.00 12.09 12.15
N GLY A 33 1.46 11.31 13.13
CA GLY A 33 0.76 10.12 13.60
C GLY A 33 1.09 8.86 12.79
N VAL A 34 0.46 7.77 13.20
CA VAL A 34 0.93 6.43 12.83
C VAL A 34 0.39 5.97 11.47
N TYR A 35 -0.87 6.30 11.18
CA TYR A 35 -1.63 5.64 10.14
C TYR A 35 -1.62 6.35 8.77
N LEU A 36 -1.21 7.63 8.73
CA LEU A 36 -1.29 8.49 7.54
C LEU A 36 -2.66 8.34 6.84
N PRO A 37 -3.77 8.83 7.42
CA PRO A 37 -5.14 8.48 6.99
C PRO A 37 -5.60 9.23 5.72
N PHE A 38 -4.76 9.22 4.69
CA PHE A 38 -4.99 9.86 3.40
C PHE A 38 -4.24 9.09 2.30
N MET A 39 -4.65 9.27 1.05
CA MET A 39 -3.92 8.70 -0.07
C MET A 39 -2.67 9.53 -0.35
N ILE A 40 -1.52 8.88 -0.41
CA ILE A 40 -0.28 9.50 -0.84
C ILE A 40 -0.14 9.26 -2.33
N GLY A 41 -0.10 10.33 -3.12
CA GLY A 41 -0.15 10.26 -4.58
C GLY A 41 1.19 10.01 -5.25
N TYR A 42 2.31 10.37 -4.59
CA TYR A 42 3.62 10.31 -5.22
C TYR A 42 4.71 9.74 -4.30
N SER A 43 5.64 9.02 -4.91
CA SER A 43 6.86 8.52 -4.29
C SER A 43 8.08 8.78 -5.18
N ARG A 44 9.26 8.84 -4.58
CA ARG A 44 10.54 8.84 -5.31
C ARG A 44 11.68 8.34 -4.45
N HIS A 45 12.79 8.04 -5.13
CA HIS A 45 14.07 7.78 -4.48
C HIS A 45 14.80 9.09 -4.15
N GLY A 46 15.82 9.02 -3.29
CA GLY A 46 16.64 10.17 -2.94
C GLY A 46 17.91 9.80 -2.22
N LEU A 47 18.47 10.78 -1.51
CA LEU A 47 19.65 10.58 -0.67
C LEU A 47 19.32 9.60 0.48
N PRO A 48 20.23 8.68 0.83
CA PRO A 48 19.96 7.58 1.77
C PRO A 48 19.92 8.00 3.25
N ASP A 49 19.94 9.29 3.54
CA ASP A 49 20.06 9.89 4.87
C ASP A 49 18.92 10.86 5.17
N CYS A 50 17.78 10.74 4.47
CA CYS A 50 16.70 11.73 4.47
C CYS A 50 17.18 13.14 4.05
N GLY A 51 18.31 13.29 3.36
CA GLY A 51 18.86 14.57 2.90
C GLY A 51 18.11 15.23 1.73
N GLY A 52 17.12 14.56 1.16
CA GLY A 52 16.26 15.08 0.09
C GLY A 52 16.06 14.09 -1.06
N GLY A 53 14.88 14.16 -1.67
CA GLY A 53 14.55 13.34 -2.84
C GLY A 53 15.37 13.72 -4.08
N SER A 54 15.72 12.72 -4.89
CA SER A 54 16.49 12.89 -6.12
C SER A 54 15.81 12.17 -7.29
N GLY A 55 15.72 12.83 -8.44
CA GLY A 55 15.08 12.24 -9.62
C GLY A 55 13.57 12.50 -9.69
N SER A 56 12.91 11.74 -10.57
CA SER A 56 11.51 11.95 -10.93
C SER A 56 10.55 11.42 -9.87
N TRP A 57 9.38 12.07 -9.78
CA TRP A 57 8.24 11.54 -9.05
C TRP A 57 7.54 10.44 -9.84
N TYR A 58 7.07 9.42 -9.12
CA TYR A 58 6.25 8.33 -9.64
C TYR A 58 4.94 8.29 -8.87
N SER A 59 3.88 7.83 -9.53
CA SER A 59 2.62 7.52 -8.86
C SER A 59 2.84 6.52 -7.73
N ALA A 60 2.30 6.82 -6.55
CA ALA A 60 2.28 5.90 -5.42
C ALA A 60 0.94 5.16 -5.39
N GLU A 61 0.98 3.85 -5.59
CA GLU A 61 -0.19 2.98 -5.60
C GLU A 61 -0.35 2.32 -4.23
N CYS A 62 -1.06 1.19 -4.20
CA CYS A 62 -1.35 0.45 -2.97
C CYS A 62 -0.10 -0.07 -2.24
N GLN A 63 0.93 -0.52 -2.96
CA GLN A 63 2.15 -1.07 -2.36
C GLN A 63 3.03 0.02 -1.76
N GLU A 64 3.22 1.12 -2.49
CA GLU A 64 3.94 2.31 -2.04
C GLU A 64 3.28 2.89 -0.78
N ASN A 65 1.96 3.06 -0.81
CA ASN A 65 1.20 3.56 0.35
C ASN A 65 1.30 2.63 1.57
N MET A 66 1.32 1.31 1.35
CA MET A 66 1.56 0.33 2.42
C MET A 66 2.98 0.47 2.98
N MET A 67 3.99 0.62 2.11
CA MET A 67 5.39 0.75 2.52
C MET A 67 5.65 2.05 3.29
N MET A 68 5.03 3.17 2.90
CA MET A 68 5.09 4.45 3.62
C MET A 68 4.53 4.32 5.04
N ARG A 69 3.50 3.49 5.24
CA ARG A 69 2.91 3.21 6.56
C ARG A 69 3.77 2.22 7.36
N TYR A 70 4.35 1.21 6.71
CA TYR A 70 5.35 0.35 7.34
C TYR A 70 6.54 1.16 7.88
N ALA A 71 6.99 2.19 7.15
CA ALA A 71 8.08 3.07 7.58
C ALA A 71 7.77 3.87 8.87
N ARG A 72 6.49 3.95 9.29
CA ARG A 72 6.07 4.51 10.58
C ARG A 72 6.16 3.51 11.73
N THR A 73 6.49 2.25 11.48
CA THR A 73 6.52 1.22 12.52
C THR A 73 7.92 1.06 13.09
N ARG A 74 8.06 0.64 14.35
CA ARG A 74 9.36 0.34 14.96
C ARG A 74 10.07 -0.82 14.26
N LYS A 75 9.32 -1.73 13.64
CA LYS A 75 9.88 -2.83 12.83
C LYS A 75 10.71 -2.32 11.64
N CYS A 76 10.39 -1.13 11.11
CA CYS A 76 11.11 -0.56 9.97
C CYS A 76 12.59 -0.25 10.28
N LEU A 77 12.99 -0.18 11.55
CA LEU A 77 14.37 0.10 11.96
C LEU A 77 15.36 -0.94 11.41
N ALA A 78 14.92 -2.18 11.17
CA ALA A 78 15.72 -3.20 10.50
C ALA A 78 16.07 -2.84 9.04
N HIS A 79 15.35 -1.89 8.45
CA HIS A 79 15.45 -1.46 7.05
C HIS A 79 15.67 0.04 6.92
N LEU A 80 16.12 0.70 8.00
CA LEU A 80 16.24 2.15 8.11
C LEU A 80 17.04 2.77 6.95
N GLN A 81 18.18 2.17 6.61
CA GLN A 81 19.07 2.69 5.57
C GLN A 81 18.42 2.69 4.19
N THR A 82 17.65 1.65 3.86
CA THR A 82 16.92 1.59 2.59
C THR A 82 15.78 2.61 2.57
N LEU A 83 15.01 2.69 3.65
CA LEU A 83 13.84 3.56 3.74
C LEU A 83 14.18 5.05 3.88
N ALA A 84 15.35 5.39 4.44
CA ALA A 84 15.84 6.76 4.50
C ALA A 84 16.19 7.34 3.12
N GLY A 85 16.30 6.49 2.08
CA GLY A 85 16.42 6.87 0.69
C GLY A 85 15.08 7.06 -0.04
N CYS A 86 13.95 7.01 0.67
CA CYS A 86 12.61 7.04 0.10
C CYS A 86 11.83 8.27 0.55
N TYR A 87 11.15 8.90 -0.41
CA TYR A 87 10.44 10.15 -0.22
C TYR A 87 9.05 10.07 -0.82
N TRP A 88 8.12 10.81 -0.22
CA TRP A 88 6.74 10.86 -0.66
C TRP A 88 6.18 12.26 -0.63
N MET A 89 5.11 12.45 -1.39
CA MET A 89 4.34 13.69 -1.44
C MET A 89 2.88 13.33 -1.65
N GLU A 90 1.99 13.95 -0.87
CA GLU A 90 0.55 13.66 -0.94
C GLU A 90 -0.02 13.97 -2.33
N ARG A 91 0.19 15.20 -2.80
CA ARG A 91 -0.17 15.68 -4.15
C ARG A 91 0.79 16.78 -4.56
N GLU A 92 0.82 17.12 -5.84
CA GLU A 92 1.62 18.25 -6.34
C GLU A 92 1.33 19.53 -5.53
N GLY A 93 2.39 20.21 -5.11
CA GLY A 93 2.31 21.40 -4.26
C GLY A 93 2.36 21.14 -2.76
N CYS A 94 2.24 19.88 -2.31
CA CYS A 94 2.46 19.53 -0.90
C CYS A 94 3.95 19.36 -0.56
N PRO A 95 4.32 19.48 0.72
CA PRO A 95 5.70 19.22 1.14
C PRO A 95 6.16 17.81 0.78
N GLU A 96 7.45 17.69 0.47
CA GLU A 96 8.13 16.41 0.42
C GLU A 96 8.40 15.91 1.84
N HIS A 97 8.25 14.61 2.03
CA HIS A 97 8.47 13.92 3.28
C HIS A 97 9.42 12.74 3.08
N CYS A 98 10.35 12.54 4.01
CA CYS A 98 11.08 11.28 4.08
C CYS A 98 10.10 10.18 4.56
N TYR A 99 10.30 8.93 4.13
CA TYR A 99 9.56 7.81 4.70
C TYR A 99 9.81 7.71 6.22
N ILE A 100 11.03 8.04 6.65
CA ILE A 100 11.46 8.03 8.05
C ILE A 100 11.26 9.41 8.68
N GLU A 101 10.14 9.59 9.37
CA GLU A 101 9.80 10.84 10.08
C GLU A 101 9.35 10.59 11.54
N GLY A 102 9.32 9.32 11.95
CA GLY A 102 8.93 8.88 13.30
C GLY A 102 8.49 7.43 13.28
N THR A 103 8.84 6.68 14.33
CA THR A 103 8.48 5.26 14.46
C THR A 103 7.61 5.03 15.68
N PHE A 104 6.64 4.11 15.54
CA PHE A 104 5.64 3.77 16.53
C PHE A 104 5.64 2.26 16.76
N ASP A 105 5.34 1.84 17.99
CA ASP A 105 5.31 0.43 18.37
C ASP A 105 4.01 -0.23 17.90
N LEU A 106 3.95 -0.56 16.60
CA LEU A 106 2.83 -1.27 15.96
C LEU A 106 3.27 -2.61 15.40
N ASP A 107 2.39 -3.61 15.57
CA ASP A 107 2.56 -4.93 15.00
C ASP A 107 1.96 -5.01 13.58
N PHE A 108 2.76 -4.53 12.62
CA PHE A 108 2.35 -4.30 11.22
C PHE A 108 2.71 -5.46 10.29
N TYR A 109 1.83 -5.72 9.32
CA TYR A 109 1.94 -6.77 8.33
C TYR A 109 1.50 -6.31 6.94
N LEU A 110 2.12 -6.87 5.91
CA LEU A 110 1.68 -6.73 4.52
C LEU A 110 0.49 -7.65 4.29
N THR A 111 -0.60 -7.12 3.73
CA THR A 111 -1.72 -7.94 3.30
C THR A 111 -1.99 -7.76 1.82
N PHE A 112 -2.17 -8.87 1.11
CA PHE A 112 -2.73 -8.87 -0.24
C PHE A 112 -4.19 -9.32 -0.21
N VAL A 113 -5.04 -8.55 -0.89
CA VAL A 113 -6.43 -8.92 -1.14
C VAL A 113 -6.58 -9.20 -2.62
N LYS A 114 -7.10 -10.39 -2.96
CA LYS A 114 -7.25 -10.87 -4.34
C LYS A 114 -8.60 -11.50 -4.59
N ASN A 115 -9.19 -11.17 -5.73
CA ASN A 115 -10.32 -11.86 -6.33
C ASN A 115 -10.25 -11.62 -7.85
N SER A 116 -9.90 -12.67 -8.59
CA SER A 116 -9.60 -12.59 -10.03
C SER A 116 -10.85 -12.33 -10.86
N GLU A 117 -11.98 -12.93 -10.50
CA GLU A 117 -13.27 -12.68 -11.15
C GLU A 117 -13.74 -11.23 -11.04
N GLN A 118 -13.38 -10.57 -9.94
CA GLN A 118 -13.66 -9.16 -9.72
C GLN A 118 -12.54 -8.23 -10.21
N GLY A 119 -11.48 -8.76 -10.83
CA GLY A 119 -10.33 -7.97 -11.30
C GLY A 119 -9.56 -7.29 -10.16
N LEU A 120 -9.66 -7.82 -8.94
CA LEU A 120 -9.08 -7.24 -7.73
C LEU A 120 -7.75 -7.92 -7.39
N SER A 121 -6.69 -7.12 -7.30
CA SER A 121 -5.41 -7.53 -6.69
C SER A 121 -4.69 -6.29 -6.18
N HIS A 122 -4.64 -6.09 -4.87
CA HIS A 122 -3.96 -4.94 -4.29
C HIS A 122 -3.38 -5.23 -2.89
N ALA A 123 -2.59 -4.29 -2.38
CA ALA A 123 -2.00 -4.36 -1.04
C ALA A 123 -2.71 -3.43 -0.05
N VAL A 124 -2.92 -3.92 1.17
CA VAL A 124 -3.39 -3.14 2.32
C VAL A 124 -2.49 -3.39 3.52
N CYS A 125 -2.59 -2.53 4.52
CA CYS A 125 -1.92 -2.71 5.80
C CYS A 125 -2.76 -3.64 6.68
N ALA A 126 -2.11 -4.48 7.48
CA ALA A 126 -2.73 -5.19 8.57
C ALA A 126 -2.01 -4.92 9.90
N GLU A 127 -2.77 -4.84 10.97
CA GLU A 127 -2.30 -4.72 12.35
C GLU A 127 -2.85 -5.91 13.15
N PHE A 128 -1.97 -6.61 13.87
CA PHE A 128 -2.37 -7.70 14.75
C PHE A 128 -2.83 -7.15 16.11
N LEU A 129 -4.08 -7.41 16.47
CA LEU A 129 -4.72 -6.90 17.69
C LEU A 129 -4.54 -7.82 18.90
N GLY A 130 -3.82 -8.93 18.74
CA GLY A 130 -3.72 -10.00 19.73
C GLY A 130 -4.74 -11.13 19.52
N GLY A 131 -4.60 -12.21 20.29
CA GLY A 131 -5.41 -13.42 20.14
C GLY A 131 -4.72 -14.46 19.27
N LYS A 132 -5.45 -15.10 18.34
CA LYS A 132 -4.89 -16.14 17.47
C LYS A 132 -4.70 -15.62 16.05
N MET A 133 -3.50 -15.80 15.50
CA MET A 133 -3.15 -15.36 14.13
C MET A 133 -4.10 -15.91 13.06
N LYS A 134 -4.69 -17.10 13.26
CA LYS A 134 -5.65 -17.71 12.34
C LYS A 134 -7.11 -17.29 12.56
N GLU A 135 -7.40 -16.35 13.45
CA GLU A 135 -8.74 -15.80 13.63
C GLU A 135 -8.82 -14.43 12.94
N PHE A 136 -9.76 -14.27 12.00
CA PHE A 136 -9.89 -13.02 11.23
C PHE A 136 -10.12 -11.80 12.12
N SER A 137 -10.86 -11.97 13.22
CA SER A 137 -11.14 -10.91 14.21
C SER A 137 -9.92 -10.45 15.00
N SER A 138 -8.79 -11.16 14.91
CA SER A 138 -7.52 -10.73 15.50
C SER A 138 -6.78 -9.70 14.65
N TRP A 139 -7.33 -9.31 13.50
CA TRP A 139 -6.68 -8.41 12.55
C TRP A 139 -7.51 -7.17 12.29
N LYS A 140 -6.82 -6.04 12.16
CA LYS A 140 -7.36 -4.79 11.64
C LYS A 140 -6.72 -4.50 10.29
N PHE A 141 -7.52 -4.16 9.29
CA PHE A 141 -7.02 -3.81 7.96
C PHE A 141 -7.27 -2.34 7.65
N TYR A 142 -6.31 -1.69 7.00
CA TYR A 142 -6.42 -0.28 6.65
C TYR A 142 -5.57 0.08 5.44
N GLN A 143 -6.00 1.11 4.72
CA GLN A 143 -5.26 1.69 3.60
C GLN A 143 -5.85 3.06 3.23
N PHE A 144 -5.00 3.96 2.73
CA PHE A 144 -5.39 5.32 2.37
C PHE A 144 -6.10 6.03 3.55
N GLY A 145 -7.31 6.55 3.33
CA GLY A 145 -8.16 7.14 4.36
C GLY A 145 -9.10 6.17 5.08
N ASN A 146 -9.12 4.88 4.73
CA ASN A 146 -9.96 3.90 5.41
C ASN A 146 -9.15 3.14 6.47
N LEU A 147 -9.42 3.42 7.75
CA LEU A 147 -8.73 2.81 8.89
C LEU A 147 -9.38 1.52 9.41
N ASP A 148 -10.49 1.08 8.82
CA ASP A 148 -11.27 -0.09 9.24
C ASP A 148 -11.87 -0.77 8.00
N ILE A 149 -11.00 -1.34 7.16
CA ILE A 149 -11.40 -2.13 6.00
C ILE A 149 -11.97 -3.46 6.51
N ARG A 150 -13.26 -3.66 6.25
CA ARG A 150 -13.98 -4.89 6.61
C ARG A 150 -14.46 -5.63 5.34
N PRO A 151 -14.73 -6.93 5.44
CA PRO A 151 -15.41 -7.67 4.38
C PRO A 151 -16.66 -6.93 3.87
N GLY A 152 -16.82 -6.85 2.55
CA GLY A 152 -17.87 -6.09 1.87
C GLY A 152 -17.48 -4.64 1.53
N ASN A 153 -16.33 -4.16 2.03
CA ASN A 153 -15.74 -2.91 1.55
C ASN A 153 -15.21 -3.08 0.12
N TRP A 154 -15.15 -2.03 -0.69
CA TRP A 154 -14.62 -2.13 -2.06
C TRP A 154 -13.13 -2.56 -2.11
N GLN A 155 -12.38 -2.32 -1.04
CA GLN A 155 -11.00 -2.79 -0.85
C GLN A 155 -10.91 -4.23 -0.36
N MET A 156 -12.02 -4.79 0.12
CA MET A 156 -12.10 -6.17 0.59
C MET A 156 -13.53 -6.70 0.36
N PRO A 157 -13.93 -6.89 -0.91
CA PRO A 157 -15.28 -7.30 -1.24
C PRO A 157 -15.50 -8.73 -0.77
N TYR A 158 -16.76 -9.12 -0.66
CA TYR A 158 -17.12 -10.53 -0.56
C TYR A 158 -16.66 -11.28 -1.81
N GLY A 159 -16.57 -12.61 -1.68
CA GLY A 159 -16.33 -13.49 -2.82
C GLY A 159 -17.47 -13.43 -3.84
N THR A 160 -17.29 -14.17 -4.92
CA THR A 160 -18.34 -14.47 -5.89
C THR A 160 -18.85 -15.90 -5.67
N LYS A 161 -19.76 -16.35 -6.53
CA LYS A 161 -20.23 -17.74 -6.55
C LYS A 161 -19.13 -18.76 -6.83
N THR A 162 -18.05 -18.31 -7.45
CA THR A 162 -17.04 -19.16 -8.10
C THR A 162 -15.62 -18.87 -7.61
N GLU A 163 -15.39 -17.75 -6.91
CA GLU A 163 -14.12 -17.41 -6.29
C GLU A 163 -14.31 -16.64 -4.97
N ASP A 164 -13.80 -17.19 -3.88
CA ASP A 164 -13.69 -16.48 -2.61
C ASP A 164 -12.69 -15.32 -2.71
N THR A 165 -12.97 -14.20 -2.06
CA THR A 165 -11.94 -13.16 -1.89
C THR A 165 -10.88 -13.65 -0.92
N LYS A 166 -9.64 -13.78 -1.41
CA LYS A 166 -8.50 -14.26 -0.64
C LYS A 166 -7.75 -13.10 -0.01
N VAL A 167 -7.65 -13.11 1.32
CA VAL A 167 -6.86 -12.16 2.13
C VAL A 167 -5.65 -12.91 2.66
N THR A 168 -4.46 -12.51 2.23
CA THR A 168 -3.21 -13.18 2.62
C THR A 168 -2.28 -12.22 3.34
N ILE A 169 -1.90 -12.59 4.56
CA ILE A 169 -1.12 -11.76 5.48
C ILE A 169 0.31 -12.30 5.56
N TYR A 170 1.27 -11.39 5.48
CA TYR A 170 2.69 -11.67 5.43
C TYR A 170 3.45 -10.78 6.41
N GLU A 171 4.44 -11.37 7.06
CA GLU A 171 5.46 -10.59 7.76
C GLU A 171 6.39 -9.91 6.74
N ILE A 172 6.78 -8.67 7.03
CA ILE A 172 7.74 -7.94 6.21
C ILE A 172 9.13 -8.20 6.78
N THR A 173 9.93 -8.99 6.06
CA THR A 173 11.29 -9.36 6.47
C THR A 173 12.39 -8.66 5.67
N GLY A 174 12.05 -7.90 4.62
CA GLY A 174 13.00 -7.17 3.80
C GLY A 174 12.36 -6.10 2.91
N VAL A 175 13.17 -5.16 2.40
CA VAL A 175 12.76 -4.05 1.50
C VAL A 175 13.81 -3.85 0.40
N MET A 176 13.41 -3.98 -0.88
CA MET A 176 14.27 -3.76 -2.05
C MET A 176 14.18 -2.34 -2.60
N THR A 177 13.00 -1.72 -2.56
CA THR A 177 12.77 -0.37 -3.10
C THR A 177 11.82 0.42 -2.20
N CYS A 178 11.49 1.66 -2.58
CA CYS A 178 10.50 2.48 -1.87
C CYS A 178 9.06 1.95 -1.94
N ALA A 179 8.83 0.88 -2.72
CA ALA A 179 7.52 0.26 -2.94
C ALA A 179 7.53 -1.26 -2.65
N LEU A 180 8.66 -1.91 -2.91
CA LEU A 180 8.75 -3.36 -2.95
C LEU A 180 9.47 -3.88 -1.71
N PRO A 181 8.78 -4.60 -0.81
CA PRO A 181 9.44 -5.52 0.10
C PRO A 181 10.40 -6.43 -0.69
N ASP A 182 11.58 -6.77 -0.14
CA ASP A 182 12.51 -7.79 -0.67
C ASP A 182 11.97 -9.22 -0.51
N TYR A 183 10.66 -9.33 -0.39
CA TYR A 183 10.01 -10.50 0.17
C TYR A 183 9.57 -11.44 -0.94
N LYS A 184 10.25 -12.58 -1.04
CA LYS A 184 9.62 -13.82 -1.50
C LYS A 184 8.97 -14.47 -0.29
N PRO A 185 7.65 -14.62 -0.26
CA PRO A 185 7.03 -15.11 0.95
C PRO A 185 7.50 -16.47 1.41
N GLU A 186 8.17 -16.53 2.58
CA GLU A 186 8.61 -17.81 3.16
C GLU A 186 7.42 -18.65 3.63
N SER A 187 6.26 -18.04 3.86
CA SER A 187 4.89 -18.59 3.88
C SER A 187 3.96 -17.48 4.40
N PRO A 188 2.65 -17.51 4.14
CA PRO A 188 1.73 -16.59 4.78
C PRO A 188 1.62 -16.86 6.29
N ILE A 189 1.54 -15.80 7.08
CA ILE A 189 1.26 -15.88 8.54
C ILE A 189 -0.20 -16.29 8.76
N ALA A 190 -1.09 -15.77 7.91
CA ALA A 190 -2.50 -16.11 7.92
C ALA A 190 -3.07 -15.99 6.50
N VAL A 191 -4.06 -16.82 6.21
CA VAL A 191 -4.82 -16.79 4.97
C VAL A 191 -6.29 -16.91 5.32
N PHE A 192 -7.10 -16.01 4.76
CA PHE A 192 -8.54 -16.01 4.93
C PHE A 192 -9.23 -16.02 3.58
N LEU A 193 -10.32 -16.76 3.50
CA LEU A 193 -11.22 -16.80 2.35
C LEU A 193 -12.56 -16.20 2.78
N ILE A 194 -13.04 -15.23 2.00
CA ILE A 194 -14.32 -14.56 2.22
C ILE A 194 -15.25 -14.99 1.10
N GLY A 195 -16.28 -15.76 1.44
CA GLY A 195 -17.28 -16.26 0.49
C GLY A 195 -18.26 -15.19 0.02
N GLU A 196 -19.16 -15.56 -0.89
CA GLU A 196 -20.16 -14.66 -1.49
C GLU A 196 -21.09 -13.97 -0.48
N ASN A 197 -21.34 -14.62 0.65
CA ASN A 197 -22.21 -14.12 1.72
C ASN A 197 -21.42 -13.44 2.85
N GLY A 198 -20.11 -13.25 2.69
CA GLY A 198 -19.22 -12.70 3.71
C GLY A 198 -18.79 -13.70 4.79
N ALA A 199 -19.14 -14.99 4.67
CA ALA A 199 -18.61 -16.02 5.56
C ALA A 199 -17.09 -16.11 5.40
N ILE A 200 -16.39 -16.19 6.54
CA ILE A 200 -14.92 -16.20 6.58
C ILE A 200 -14.44 -17.57 7.00
N THR A 201 -13.52 -18.15 6.24
CA THR A 201 -12.78 -19.36 6.62
C THR A 201 -11.28 -19.09 6.62
N SER A 202 -10.53 -19.82 7.44
CA SER A 202 -9.07 -19.75 7.52
C SER A 202 -8.45 -20.98 6.85
N GLU A 203 -7.38 -20.80 6.07
CA GLU A 203 -6.56 -21.93 5.57
C GLU A 203 -5.52 -22.43 6.61
#